data_AF-A0A7R9JVT2-F1
#
_entry.id   AF-A0A7R9JVT2-F1
#
_cell.length_a   1.000
_cell.length_b   1.000
_cell.length_c   1.000
_cell.angle_alpha   90.00
_cell.angle_beta   90.00
_cell.angle_gamma   90.00
#
_symmetry.space_group_name_H-M   'P 1'
#
loop_
_entity.id
_entity.type
_entity.pdbx_description
1 polymer ?
#
loop_
_entity_poly.entity_id
_entity_poly.type
_entity_poly.pdbx_seq_one_letter_code
_entity_poly.pdbx_strand_id
1 'polypeptide(L)'
;MGQGVPLVPVDPPCGCGWPHNADDLEGNIALVERGECSFLSKAVRAEETGARAIIVADHDQQSDEFFIEMISDSTTREAHIPAGFLLGKNGYMIRKTLERLQRKQAIINIPVNLTYKPIHKMNQPPWLGW
;
A
#
# COMPACT_ATOMS: atom_id res chain seq x y z
N MET A 1 -18.04 14.33 1.62
CA MET A 1 -17.77 12.88 1.60
C MET A 1 -16.48 12.70 0.81
N GLY A 2 -15.41 12.20 1.44
CA GLY A 2 -14.15 11.98 0.71
C GLY A 2 -14.39 10.93 -0.37
N GLN A 3 -14.09 11.26 -1.62
CA GLN A 3 -14.14 10.28 -2.71
C GLN A 3 -13.05 9.24 -2.44
N GLY A 4 -13.41 7.95 -2.44
CA GLY A 4 -12.44 6.88 -2.24
C GLY A 4 -11.42 6.83 -3.37
N VAL A 5 -10.19 6.44 -3.04
CA VAL A 5 -9.07 6.39 -3.99
C VAL A 5 -8.84 4.93 -4.41
N PRO A 6 -8.58 4.64 -5.69
CA PRO A 6 -8.22 3.29 -6.12
C PRO A 6 -6.90 2.81 -5.51
N LEU A 7 -6.93 1.61 -4.96
CA LEU A 7 -5.78 0.79 -4.61
C LEU A 7 -5.59 -0.27 -5.70
N VAL A 8 -4.47 -0.20 -6.38
CA VAL A 8 -4.18 -0.98 -7.59
C VAL A 8 -3.00 -1.92 -7.31
N PRO A 9 -3.18 -3.25 -7.39
CA PRO A 9 -2.07 -4.19 -7.32
C PRO A 9 -1.08 -3.96 -8.47
N VAL A 10 0.19 -3.83 -8.14
CA VAL A 10 1.27 -3.70 -9.13
C VAL A 10 1.52 -5.05 -9.79
N ASP A 11 1.80 -5.04 -11.10
CA ASP A 11 2.26 -6.19 -11.86
C ASP A 11 3.62 -5.90 -12.50
N PRO A 12 4.70 -6.65 -12.18
CA PRO A 12 4.76 -7.76 -11.22
C PRO A 12 4.62 -7.30 -9.75
N PRO A 13 4.11 -8.15 -8.83
CA PRO A 13 3.79 -7.75 -7.45
C PRO A 13 4.94 -7.18 -6.65
N CYS A 14 6.18 -7.55 -6.97
CA CYS A 14 7.36 -7.05 -6.26
C CYS A 14 7.67 -5.57 -6.53
N GLY A 15 7.18 -4.98 -7.63
CA GLY A 15 7.35 -3.56 -7.95
C GLY A 15 8.82 -3.08 -8.06
N CYS A 16 9.76 -3.97 -8.36
CA CYS A 16 11.19 -3.63 -8.45
C CYS A 16 11.62 -3.10 -9.83
N GLY A 17 10.87 -3.45 -10.88
CA GLY A 17 11.05 -2.97 -12.25
C GLY A 17 9.92 -2.04 -12.67
N TRP A 18 9.89 -1.70 -13.96
CA TRP A 18 8.78 -0.94 -14.54
C TRP A 18 7.49 -1.80 -14.55
N PRO A 19 6.38 -1.34 -13.95
CA PRO A 19 5.14 -2.11 -13.93
C PRO A 19 4.53 -2.30 -15.33
N HIS A 20 4.01 -3.49 -15.60
CA HIS A 20 3.24 -3.78 -16.82
C HIS A 20 1.92 -2.99 -16.88
N ASN A 21 1.37 -2.64 -15.72
CA ASN A 21 0.13 -1.89 -15.56
C ASN A 21 0.38 -0.45 -15.08
N ALA A 22 1.50 0.18 -15.50
CA ALA A 22 1.84 1.55 -15.11
C ALA A 22 0.69 2.56 -15.35
N ASP A 23 -0.04 2.43 -16.47
CA ASP A 23 -1.19 3.29 -16.78
C ASP A 23 -2.33 3.17 -15.74
N ASP A 24 -2.51 2.00 -15.13
CA ASP A 24 -3.52 1.80 -14.08
C ASP A 24 -3.06 2.44 -12.74
N LEU A 25 -1.76 2.73 -12.57
CA LEU A 25 -1.18 3.30 -11.34
C LEU A 25 -1.21 4.83 -11.30
N GLU A 26 -1.23 5.50 -12.45
CA GLU A 26 -1.20 6.96 -12.53
C GLU A 26 -2.38 7.59 -11.76
N GLY A 27 -2.09 8.47 -10.80
CA GLY A 27 -3.08 9.12 -9.96
C GLY A 27 -3.70 8.27 -8.85
N ASN A 28 -3.31 6.99 -8.74
CA ASN A 28 -3.87 6.00 -7.82
C ASN A 28 -2.85 5.56 -6.75
N ILE A 29 -3.25 4.63 -5.87
CA ILE A 29 -2.39 4.08 -4.81
C ILE A 29 -1.87 2.71 -5.26
N ALA A 30 -0.56 2.54 -5.25
CA ALA A 30 0.08 1.27 -5.62
C ALA A 30 0.07 0.28 -4.44
N LEU A 31 -0.36 -0.95 -4.68
CA LEU A 31 -0.23 -2.07 -3.75
C LEU A 31 0.89 -3.01 -4.23
N VAL A 32 1.97 -3.08 -3.45
CA VAL A 32 3.20 -3.82 -3.77
C VAL A 32 3.47 -4.86 -2.68
N GLU A 33 4.07 -5.99 -3.05
CA GLU A 33 4.53 -7.01 -2.11
C GLU A 33 6.01 -6.80 -1.73
N ARG A 34 6.33 -7.05 -0.46
CA ARG A 34 7.70 -7.01 0.07
C ARG A 34 8.56 -8.12 -0.56
N GLY A 35 9.86 -7.88 -0.67
CA GLY A 35 10.84 -8.81 -1.24
C GLY A 35 11.55 -8.25 -2.46
N GLU A 36 12.57 -8.95 -2.94
CA GLU A 36 13.39 -8.67 -4.15
C GLU A 36 14.21 -7.37 -4.16
N CYS A 37 13.67 -6.27 -3.66
CA CYS A 37 14.32 -4.96 -3.61
C CYS A 37 13.91 -4.16 -2.37
N SER A 38 14.61 -3.04 -2.12
CA SER A 38 14.37 -2.16 -0.98
C SER A 38 13.00 -1.46 -1.02
N PHE A 39 12.50 -1.06 0.15
CA PHE A 39 11.28 -0.25 0.26
C PHE A 39 11.41 1.07 -0.51
N LEU A 40 12.58 1.73 -0.44
CA LEU A 40 12.85 2.95 -1.19
C LEU A 40 12.76 2.72 -2.71
N SER A 41 13.33 1.63 -3.22
CA SER A 41 13.25 1.32 -4.65
C SER A 41 11.81 1.09 -5.10
N LYS A 42 10.99 0.42 -4.30
CA LYS A 42 9.55 0.25 -4.58
C LYS A 42 8.82 1.59 -4.62
N ALA A 43 9.09 2.47 -3.65
CA ALA A 43 8.45 3.77 -3.54
C ALA A 43 8.83 4.69 -4.72
N VAL A 44 10.11 4.75 -5.09
CA VAL A 44 10.59 5.51 -6.26
C VAL A 44 9.97 4.97 -7.54
N ARG A 45 9.89 3.64 -7.72
CA ARG A 45 9.27 3.04 -8.91
C ARG A 45 7.79 3.35 -9.00
N ALA A 46 7.05 3.30 -7.89
CA ALA A 46 5.65 3.70 -7.88
C ALA A 46 5.48 5.20 -8.20
N GLU A 47 6.33 6.06 -7.64
CA GLU A 47 6.32 7.50 -7.92
C GLU A 47 6.56 7.80 -9.41
N GLU A 48 7.52 7.13 -10.05
CA GLU A 48 7.82 7.27 -11.48
C GLU A 48 6.63 6.91 -12.39
N THR A 49 5.72 6.04 -11.94
CA THR A 49 4.47 5.74 -12.67
C THR A 49 3.35 6.77 -12.46
N GLY A 50 3.59 7.80 -11.63
CA GLY A 50 2.58 8.80 -11.28
C GLY A 50 1.63 8.36 -10.16
N ALA A 51 1.95 7.28 -9.43
CA ALA A 51 1.17 6.89 -8.26
C ALA A 51 1.24 7.98 -7.17
N ARG A 52 0.16 8.15 -6.42
CA ARG A 52 0.05 9.18 -5.37
C ARG A 52 0.48 8.71 -4.00
N ALA A 53 0.54 7.40 -3.79
CA ALA A 53 1.02 6.76 -2.57
C ALA A 53 1.33 5.28 -2.87
N ILE A 54 2.08 4.64 -1.97
CA ILE A 54 2.39 3.21 -2.02
C ILE A 54 2.00 2.54 -0.70
N ILE A 55 1.41 1.36 -0.80
CA ILE A 55 1.19 0.44 0.32
C ILE A 55 2.01 -0.82 0.03
N VAL A 56 3.00 -1.10 0.89
CA VAL A 56 3.79 -2.32 0.81
C VAL A 56 3.21 -3.35 1.77
N ALA A 57 2.72 -4.46 1.22
CA ALA A 57 2.27 -5.61 1.99
C ALA A 57 3.45 -6.56 2.25
N ASP A 58 3.53 -7.13 3.45
CA ASP A 58 4.46 -8.23 3.67
C ASP A 58 4.13 -9.42 2.75
N HIS A 59 5.15 -10.20 2.41
CA HIS A 59 5.00 -11.47 1.70
C HIS A 59 4.59 -12.62 2.63
N ASP A 60 4.93 -12.53 3.92
CA ASP A 60 4.59 -13.54 4.91
C ASP A 60 3.13 -13.38 5.38
N GLN A 61 2.29 -14.35 5.02
CA GLN A 61 0.88 -14.39 5.38
C GLN A 61 0.64 -14.78 6.84
N GLN A 62 1.62 -15.38 7.51
CA GLN A 62 1.53 -15.79 8.91
C GLN A 62 2.18 -14.78 9.85
N SER A 63 2.91 -13.80 9.30
CA SER A 63 3.48 -12.73 10.10
C SER A 63 2.39 -11.85 10.71
N ASP A 64 2.33 -11.87 12.03
CA ASP A 64 1.59 -10.93 12.86
C ASP A 64 2.51 -9.81 13.41
N GLU A 65 3.73 -9.70 12.90
CA GLU A 65 4.71 -8.71 13.35
C GLU A 65 4.38 -7.34 12.75
N PHE A 66 3.98 -6.41 13.61
CA PHE A 66 3.72 -5.02 13.24
C PHE A 66 5.00 -4.16 13.21
N PHE A 67 6.09 -4.65 13.81
CA PHE A 67 7.37 -3.95 13.88
C PHE A 67 8.23 -4.35 12.69
N ILE A 68 8.35 -3.44 11.74
CA ILE A 68 9.21 -3.57 10.57
C ILE A 68 9.97 -2.27 10.35
N GLU A 69 11.28 -2.39 10.15
CA GLU A 69 12.12 -1.24 9.83
C GLU A 69 12.15 -1.04 8.30
N MET A 70 11.50 0.02 7.82
CA MET A 70 11.57 0.45 6.43
C MET A 70 12.85 1.26 6.20
N ILE A 71 14.00 0.58 6.18
CA ILE A 71 15.30 1.22 6.03
C ILE A 71 15.55 1.60 4.57
N SER A 72 16.14 2.78 4.36
CA SER A 72 16.67 3.21 3.06
C SER A 72 17.82 2.31 2.61
N ASP A 73 18.04 2.20 1.30
CA ASP A 73 19.14 1.39 0.74
C ASP A 73 20.46 2.15 0.62
N SER A 74 20.69 3.13 1.52
CA SER A 74 21.89 3.98 1.60
C SER A 74 22.25 4.75 0.32
N THR A 75 21.31 4.88 -0.61
CA THR A 75 21.43 5.73 -1.79
C THR A 75 20.99 7.17 -1.51
N THR A 76 21.32 8.10 -2.41
CA THR A 76 20.89 9.50 -2.36
C THR A 76 19.51 9.73 -2.99
N ARG A 77 18.76 8.66 -3.28
CA ARG A 77 17.43 8.75 -3.87
C ARG A 77 16.42 9.03 -2.76
N GLU A 78 15.38 9.77 -3.12
CA GLU A 78 14.26 10.08 -2.24
C GLU A 78 12.97 9.76 -2.98
N ALA A 79 11.97 9.27 -2.23
CA ALA A 79 10.62 9.09 -2.73
C ALA A 79 9.73 10.18 -2.12
N HIS A 80 8.95 10.88 -2.93
CA HIS A 80 8.13 12.02 -2.46
C HIS A 80 6.65 11.66 -2.29
N ILE A 81 6.30 10.38 -2.43
CA ILE A 81 4.95 9.87 -2.21
C ILE A 81 4.84 9.21 -0.81
N PRO A 82 3.69 9.32 -0.12
CA PRO A 82 3.48 8.61 1.14
C PRO A 82 3.62 7.09 0.97
N ALA A 83 4.34 6.46 1.91
CA ALA A 83 4.51 5.02 1.98
C ALA A 83 3.86 4.46 3.26
N GLY A 84 2.99 3.46 3.09
CA GLY A 84 2.38 2.71 4.18
C GLY A 84 2.78 1.25 4.15
N PHE A 85 2.71 0.60 5.30
CA PHE A 85 2.93 -0.84 5.42
C PHE A 85 1.66 -1.58 5.82
N LEU A 86 1.51 -2.79 5.33
CA LEU A 86 0.37 -3.66 5.58
C LEU A 86 0.86 -5.08 5.91
N LEU A 87 0.26 -5.72 6.91
CA LEU A 87 0.54 -7.13 7.21
C LEU A 87 0.28 -8.02 5.99
N GLY A 88 1.09 -9.07 5.83
CA GLY A 88 1.00 -9.94 4.66
C GLY A 88 -0.34 -10.66 4.54
N LYS A 89 -0.96 -11.07 5.67
CA LYS A 89 -2.32 -11.62 5.66
C LYS A 89 -3.35 -10.68 5.02
N ASN A 90 -3.26 -9.38 5.32
CA ASN A 90 -4.19 -8.38 4.78
C ASN A 90 -3.94 -8.15 3.30
N GLY A 91 -2.66 -8.07 2.89
CA GLY A 91 -2.27 -7.84 1.50
C GLY A 91 -2.69 -9.00 0.62
N TYR A 92 -2.43 -10.23 1.10
CA TYR A 92 -2.90 -11.47 0.49
C TYR A 92 -4.42 -11.48 0.31
N MET A 93 -5.17 -11.17 1.37
CA MET A 93 -6.64 -11.16 1.31
C MET A 93 -7.18 -10.13 0.30
N ILE A 94 -6.58 -8.94 0.23
CA ILE A 94 -6.94 -7.92 -0.76
C ILE A 94 -6.69 -8.45 -2.19
N ARG A 95 -5.48 -8.91 -2.48
CA ARG A 95 -5.11 -9.39 -3.82
C ARG A 95 -5.96 -10.58 -4.25
N LYS A 96 -6.11 -11.60 -3.39
CA LYS A 96 -6.97 -12.77 -3.68
C LYS A 96 -8.42 -12.42 -3.90
N THR A 97 -8.93 -11.43 -3.16
CA THR A 97 -10.31 -10.97 -3.37
C THR A 97 -10.46 -10.27 -4.71
N LEU A 98 -9.51 -9.42 -5.11
CA LEU A 98 -9.50 -8.75 -6.40
C LEU A 98 -9.39 -9.73 -7.57
N GLU A 99 -8.48 -10.71 -7.48
CA GLU A 99 -8.33 -11.80 -8.45
C GLU A 99 -9.64 -12.57 -8.61
N ARG A 100 -10.24 -13.03 -7.50
CA ARG A 100 -11.49 -13.80 -7.49
C ARG A 100 -12.67 -13.04 -8.07
N LEU A 101 -12.74 -11.72 -7.83
CA LEU A 101 -13.81 -10.85 -8.32
C LEU A 101 -13.52 -10.28 -9.73
N GLN A 102 -12.37 -10.63 -10.33
CA GLN A 102 -11.89 -10.08 -11.60
C GLN A 102 -11.89 -8.54 -11.60
N ARG A 103 -11.43 -7.94 -10.50
CA ARG A 103 -11.32 -6.49 -10.34
C ARG A 103 -9.86 -6.08 -10.39
N LYS A 104 -9.57 -5.01 -11.13
CA LYS A 104 -8.23 -4.42 -11.21
C LYS A 104 -7.83 -3.62 -9.97
N GLN A 105 -8.81 -3.14 -9.21
CA GLN A 105 -8.58 -2.21 -8.10
C GLN A 105 -9.62 -2.35 -7.00
N ALA A 106 -9.25 -1.98 -5.78
CA ALA A 106 -10.16 -1.76 -4.66
C ALA A 106 -10.36 -0.26 -4.42
N ILE A 107 -11.55 0.18 -4.04
CA ILE A 107 -11.76 1.57 -3.60
C ILE A 107 -11.47 1.64 -2.10
N ILE A 108 -10.46 2.42 -1.71
CA ILE A 108 -10.06 2.58 -0.31
C ILE A 108 -10.23 4.02 0.17
N ASN A 109 -10.39 4.16 1.48
CA ASN A 109 -10.38 5.45 2.16
C ASN A 109 -9.28 5.42 3.22
N ILE A 110 -8.25 6.25 3.05
CA ILE A 110 -7.24 6.47 4.08
C ILE A 110 -7.65 7.73 4.84
N PRO A 111 -8.06 7.63 6.11
CA PRO A 111 -8.45 8.79 6.89
C PRO A 111 -7.19 9.57 7.32
N VAL A 112 -6.65 10.38 6.41
CA VAL A 112 -5.42 11.17 6.63
C VAL A 112 -5.60 12.34 7.61
N ASN A 113 -6.83 12.71 7.94
CA ASN A 113 -7.14 13.82 8.85
C ASN A 113 -7.78 13.34 10.16
N LEU A 114 -7.04 12.50 10.89
CA LEU A 114 -7.44 12.03 12.23
C LEU A 114 -6.62 12.66 13.36
N THR A 115 -5.55 13.40 13.06
CA THR A 115 -4.64 13.98 14.05
C THR A 115 -5.35 14.82 15.12
N TYR A 116 -6.43 15.51 14.76
CA TYR A 116 -7.23 16.33 15.68
C TYR A 116 -8.62 15.76 15.95
N LYS A 117 -8.91 14.53 15.50
CA LYS A 117 -10.23 13.92 15.68
C LYS A 117 -10.22 13.17 17.02
N PRO A 118 -11.05 13.57 18.00
CA PRO A 118 -11.11 12.88 19.28
C PRO A 118 -11.41 11.38 19.08
N ILE A 119 -10.78 10.51 19.87
CA ILE A 119 -10.89 9.04 19.75
C ILE A 119 -12.37 8.59 19.74
N HIS A 120 -13.22 9.21 20.56
CA HIS A 120 -14.66 8.91 20.61
C HIS A 120 -15.46 9.30 19.35
N LYS A 121 -14.87 10.09 18.43
CA LYS A 121 -15.43 10.46 17.12
C LYS A 121 -14.76 9.72 15.95
N MET A 122 -13.84 8.81 16.26
CA MET A 122 -13.25 7.90 15.29
C MET A 122 -14.16 6.69 15.17
N ASN A 123 -14.58 6.35 13.95
CA ASN A 123 -15.31 5.11 13.71
C ASN A 123 -14.32 3.97 13.89
N GLN A 124 -14.28 3.41 15.09
CA GLN A 124 -13.45 2.25 15.38
C GLN A 124 -14.13 0.99 14.84
N PRO A 125 -13.36 0.05 14.27
CA PRO A 125 -13.89 -1.25 13.93
C PRO A 125 -14.38 -1.96 15.20
N PRO A 126 -15.50 -2.70 15.15
CA PRO A 126 -16.11 -3.32 16.33
C PRO A 126 -15.25 -4.40 17.02
N TRP A 127 -14.11 -4.78 16.43
CA TRP A 127 -13.17 -5.77 16.96
C TRP A 127 -11.92 -5.17 17.63
N LEU A 128 -11.76 -3.84 17.64
CA LEU A 128 -10.79 -3.22 18.56
C LEU A 128 -11.45 -3.15 19.94
N GLY A 129 -10.97 -3.98 20.88
CA GLY A 129 -11.39 -3.92 22.27
C GLY A 129 -11.08 -2.57 22.91
N TRP A 130 -11.92 -2.18 23.87
CA TRP A 130 -11.85 -0.94 24.65
C TRP A 130 -10.48 -0.70 25.28
#